data_AF-E7ADB5-F1
#
_entry.id   AF-E7ADB5-F1
#
_cell.length_a   1.000
_cell.length_b   1.000
_cell.length_c   1.000
_cell.angle_alpha   90.00
_cell.angle_beta   90.00
_cell.angle_gamma   90.00
#
_symmetry.space_group_name_H-M   'P 1'
#
loop_
_entity.id
_entity.type
_entity.pdbx_description
1 polymer ?
#
loop_
_entity_poly.entity_id
_entity_poly.type
_entity_poly.pdbx_seq_one_letter_code
_entity_poly.pdbx_strand_id
1 'polypeptide(L)'
;MVGCDVGLKRIGLALYTQETILPMPAILRHNRDQARHDLKIFLENKRAVGLVVGLPNACYTDTRARVQHFIEGLDFAPIFYVDEDDSSAQAQERIFHLPYKQRQKARKNGILDSLAACILLERYLGL
;
A
#
# COMPACT_ATOMS: atom_id res chain seq x y z
N MET A 1 -10.47 8.02 -0.76
CA MET A 1 -9.14 7.86 -1.38
C MET A 1 -8.62 6.48 -1.07
N VAL A 2 -7.69 5.96 -1.87
CA VAL A 2 -7.04 4.66 -1.62
C VAL A 2 -5.55 4.89 -1.41
N GLY A 3 -4.97 4.24 -0.41
CA GLY A 3 -3.52 4.14 -0.20
C GLY A 3 -3.00 2.79 -0.68
N CYS A 4 -1.81 2.75 -1.26
CA CYS A 4 -1.13 1.51 -1.59
C CYS A 4 0.37 1.52 -1.27
N ASP A 5 0.85 0.34 -0.91
CA ASP A 5 2.26 0.02 -0.70
C ASP A 5 2.68 -1.03 -1.74
N VAL A 6 3.61 -0.69 -2.64
CA VAL A 6 3.93 -1.48 -3.84
C VAL A 6 5.11 -2.41 -3.57
N GLY A 7 4.82 -3.57 -2.99
CA GLY A 7 5.80 -4.63 -2.77
C GLY A 7 6.05 -5.55 -3.97
N LEU A 8 7.09 -6.38 -3.85
CA LEU A 8 7.44 -7.39 -4.87
C LEU A 8 6.55 -8.64 -4.81
N LYS A 9 6.02 -8.98 -3.63
CA LYS A 9 5.15 -10.15 -3.42
C LYS A 9 3.69 -9.78 -3.27
N ARG A 10 3.42 -8.57 -2.77
CA ARG A 10 2.07 -8.10 -2.44
C ARG A 10 1.98 -6.60 -2.66
N ILE A 11 0.77 -6.12 -2.92
CA ILE A 11 0.44 -4.70 -2.89
C ILE A 11 -0.46 -4.48 -1.68
N GLY A 12 0.06 -3.80 -0.66
CA GLY A 12 -0.73 -3.38 0.50
C GLY A 12 -1.78 -2.36 0.08
N LEU A 13 -2.98 -2.43 0.68
CA LEU A 13 -4.08 -1.53 0.34
C LEU A 13 -4.75 -0.96 1.59
N ALA A 14 -5.13 0.31 1.52
CA ALA A 14 -5.93 0.99 2.52
C ALA A 14 -7.02 1.84 1.87
N LEU A 15 -8.17 1.98 2.54
CA LEU A 15 -9.29 2.79 2.08
C LEU A 15 -9.61 3.85 3.12
N TYR A 16 -9.64 5.11 2.71
CA TYR A 16 -10.22 6.20 3.50
C TYR A 16 -11.70 6.35 3.16
N THR A 17 -12.56 6.08 4.15
CA THR A 17 -14.02 6.12 4.05
C THR A 17 -14.62 6.52 5.39
N GLN A 18 -15.67 7.35 5.40
CA GLN A 18 -16.36 7.76 6.62
C GLN A 18 -15.38 8.24 7.73
N GLU A 19 -14.45 9.12 7.36
CA GLU A 19 -13.43 9.68 8.28
C GLU A 19 -12.52 8.64 8.94
N THR A 20 -12.49 7.42 8.40
CA THR A 20 -11.72 6.30 8.95
C THR A 20 -10.84 5.68 7.87
N ILE A 21 -9.62 5.30 8.25
CA ILE A 21 -8.70 4.54 7.40
C ILE A 21 -8.80 3.07 7.76
N LEU A 22 -9.14 2.25 6.78
CA LEU A 22 -9.30 0.81 6.95
C LEU A 22 -8.28 0.05 6.12
N PRO A 23 -7.56 -0.93 6.70
CA PRO A 23 -6.72 -1.83 5.91
C PRO A 23 -7.62 -2.72 5.05
N MET A 24 -7.21 -2.91 3.80
CA MET A 24 -7.92 -3.73 2.81
C MET A 24 -7.11 -4.99 2.51
N PRO A 25 -7.72 -6.08 2.00
CA PRO A 25 -6.96 -7.25 1.60
C PRO A 25 -5.88 -6.88 0.59
N ALA A 26 -4.63 -7.25 0.87
CA ALA A 26 -3.51 -6.99 -0.04
C ALA A 26 -3.68 -7.80 -1.33
N ILE A 27 -3.32 -7.21 -2.47
CA ILE A 27 -3.24 -7.94 -3.74
C ILE A 27 -2.03 -8.86 -3.68
N LEU A 28 -2.22 -10.15 -3.96
CA LEU A 28 -1.10 -11.06 -4.17
C LEU A 28 -0.53 -10.81 -5.56
N ARG A 29 0.76 -10.47 -5.63
CA ARG A 29 1.44 -10.14 -6.87
C ARG A 29 2.09 -11.41 -7.44
N HIS A 30 1.53 -11.91 -8.53
CA HIS A 30 2.14 -12.99 -9.31
C HIS A 30 3.02 -12.43 -10.43
N ASN A 31 2.54 -11.37 -11.09
CA ASN A 31 3.30 -10.59 -12.05
C ASN A 31 2.82 -9.13 -12.03
N ARG A 32 3.53 -8.25 -12.76
CA ARG A 32 3.25 -6.80 -12.76
C ARG A 32 1.89 -6.47 -13.37
N ASP A 33 1.54 -7.09 -14.49
CA ASP A 33 0.35 -6.70 -15.26
C ASP A 33 -0.94 -7.19 -14.58
N GLN A 34 -0.92 -8.39 -13.99
CA GLN A 34 -1.99 -8.87 -13.11
C GLN A 34 -2.18 -7.94 -11.91
N ALA A 35 -1.10 -7.60 -11.19
CA ALA A 35 -1.23 -6.74 -10.01
C ALA A 35 -1.73 -5.33 -10.36
N ARG A 36 -1.37 -4.77 -11.53
CA ARG A 36 -1.93 -3.51 -12.03
C ARG A 36 -3.41 -3.65 -12.37
N HIS A 37 -3.80 -4.71 -13.07
CA HIS A 37 -5.19 -4.96 -13.42
C HIS A 37 -6.07 -5.09 -12.18
N ASP A 38 -5.64 -5.88 -11.20
CA ASP A 38 -6.36 -6.07 -9.94
C ASP A 38 -6.46 -4.76 -9.14
N LEU A 39 -5.40 -3.94 -9.14
CA LEU A 39 -5.41 -2.62 -8.53
C LEU A 39 -6.41 -1.70 -9.23
N LYS A 40 -6.44 -1.69 -10.57
CA LYS A 40 -7.40 -0.89 -11.35
C LYS A 40 -8.84 -1.27 -11.02
N ILE A 41 -9.16 -2.57 -11.04
CA ILE A 41 -10.47 -3.09 -10.65
C ILE A 41 -10.82 -2.67 -9.22
N PHE A 42 -9.87 -2.76 -8.29
CA PHE A 42 -10.09 -2.35 -6.91
C PHE A 42 -10.43 -0.86 -6.82
N LEU A 43 -9.69 0.00 -7.50
CA LEU A 43 -9.91 1.45 -7.52
C LEU A 43 -11.28 1.81 -8.11
N GLU A 44 -11.67 1.18 -9.22
CA GLU A 44 -12.98 1.37 -9.85
C GLU A 44 -14.12 0.94 -8.92
N ASN A 45 -14.02 -0.26 -8.32
CA ASN A 45 -15.02 -0.79 -7.40
C ASN A 45 -15.19 0.09 -6.15
N LYS A 46 -14.10 0.67 -5.66
CA LYS A 46 -14.13 1.59 -4.51
C LYS A 46 -14.45 3.03 -4.90
N ARG A 47 -14.67 3.31 -6.19
CA ARG A 47 -14.89 4.66 -6.74
C ARG A 47 -13.83 5.63 -6.20
N ALA A 48 -12.57 5.19 -6.26
CA ALA A 48 -11.46 5.93 -5.71
C ALA A 48 -11.34 7.28 -6.43
N VAL A 49 -11.33 8.37 -5.65
CA VAL A 49 -11.15 9.74 -6.16
C VAL A 49 -9.67 10.15 -6.26
N GLY A 50 -8.76 9.27 -5.84
CA GLY A 50 -7.32 9.50 -5.83
C GLY A 50 -6.58 8.34 -5.17
N LEU A 51 -5.35 8.11 -5.63
CA LEU A 51 -4.45 7.05 -5.18
C LEU A 51 -3.22 7.66 -4.51
N VAL A 52 -2.96 7.28 -3.27
CA VAL A 52 -1.75 7.59 -2.53
C VAL A 52 -0.81 6.39 -2.63
N VAL A 53 0.43 6.62 -3.05
CA VAL A 53 1.42 5.56 -3.29
C VAL A 53 2.65 5.82 -2.44
N GLY A 54 3.08 4.82 -1.68
CA GLY A 54 4.39 4.84 -1.02
C GLY A 54 5.50 4.90 -2.06
N LEU A 55 6.40 5.87 -1.91
CA LEU A 55 7.54 6.04 -2.78
C LEU A 55 8.83 6.06 -1.95
N PRO A 56 9.74 5.08 -2.16
CA PRO A 56 11.00 5.03 -1.43
C PRO A 56 11.83 6.29 -1.64
N ASN A 57 12.68 6.58 -0.65
CA ASN A 57 13.68 7.62 -0.72
C ASN A 57 14.49 7.58 -2.03
N ALA A 58 14.93 8.74 -2.51
CA ALA A 58 15.73 8.85 -3.73
C ALA A 58 17.06 8.07 -3.67
N CYS A 59 17.59 7.79 -2.47
CA CYS A 59 18.77 6.93 -2.31
C CYS A 59 18.52 5.46 -2.72
N TYR A 60 17.27 5.00 -2.74
CA TYR A 60 16.87 3.65 -3.16
C TYR A 60 16.40 3.65 -4.63
N THR A 61 17.28 4.06 -5.54
CA THR A 61 16.98 4.32 -6.96
C THR A 61 16.25 3.17 -7.65
N ASP A 62 16.72 1.93 -7.49
CA ASP A 62 16.13 0.76 -8.15
C ASP A 62 14.72 0.46 -7.64
N THR A 63 14.49 0.56 -6.32
CA THR A 63 13.18 0.32 -5.73
C THR A 63 12.21 1.41 -6.13
N ARG A 64 12.65 2.66 -6.09
CA ARG A 64 11.87 3.82 -6.51
C ARG A 64 11.45 3.71 -7.97
N ALA A 65 12.38 3.41 -8.88
CA ALA A 65 12.08 3.21 -10.30
C ALA A 65 11.09 2.08 -10.53
N ARG A 66 11.20 0.96 -9.78
CA ARG A 66 10.22 -0.15 -9.87
C ARG A 66 8.81 0.28 -9.48
N VAL A 67 8.66 1.08 -8.42
CA VAL A 67 7.35 1.60 -7.98
C VAL A 67 6.79 2.55 -9.03
N GLN A 68 7.58 3.53 -9.49
CA GLN A 68 7.15 4.48 -10.53
C GLN A 68 6.72 3.75 -11.80
N HIS A 69 7.55 2.83 -12.29
CA HIS A 69 7.18 2.01 -13.43
C HIS A 69 5.90 1.22 -13.17
N PHE A 70 5.72 0.61 -12.00
CA PHE A 70 4.47 -0.09 -11.68
C PHE A 70 3.25 0.83 -11.84
N ILE A 71 3.33 2.05 -11.30
CA ILE A 71 2.22 3.02 -11.31
C ILE A 71 1.97 3.65 -12.68
N GLU A 72 3.01 3.93 -13.47
CA GLU A 72 2.89 4.49 -14.84
C GLU A 72 1.94 3.69 -15.74
N GLY A 73 1.84 2.37 -15.53
CA GLY A 73 0.97 1.49 -16.30
C GLY A 73 -0.46 1.34 -15.77
N LEU A 74 -0.86 2.08 -14.73
CA LEU A 74 -2.15 1.89 -14.06
C LEU A 74 -3.32 2.62 -14.74
N ASP A 75 -3.04 3.60 -15.62
CA ASP A 75 -4.05 4.44 -16.29
C ASP A 75 -5.12 4.94 -15.30
N PHE A 76 -4.67 5.61 -14.24
CA PHE A 76 -5.50 6.14 -13.16
C PHE A 76 -4.93 7.48 -12.69
N ALA A 77 -5.81 8.43 -12.37
CA ALA A 77 -5.42 9.73 -11.82
C ALA A 77 -6.54 10.27 -10.91
N PRO A 78 -6.23 11.13 -9.93
CA PRO A 78 -4.90 11.62 -9.55
C PRO A 78 -4.07 10.61 -8.72
N ILE A 79 -2.74 10.74 -8.80
CA ILE A 79 -1.76 9.95 -8.05
C ILE A 79 -0.93 10.88 -7.18
N PHE A 80 -0.79 10.54 -5.90
CA PHE A 80 0.00 11.27 -4.92
C PHE A 80 1.09 10.36 -4.36
N TYR A 81 2.35 10.77 -4.48
CA TYR A 81 3.47 10.03 -3.91
C TYR A 81 3.79 10.53 -2.51
N VAL A 82 3.96 9.61 -1.57
CA VAL A 82 4.30 9.90 -0.17
C VAL A 82 5.56 9.14 0.20
N ASP A 83 6.40 9.74 1.02
CA ASP A 83 7.58 9.08 1.54
C ASP A 83 7.21 7.79 2.29
N GLU A 84 7.82 6.69 1.86
CA GLU A 84 7.58 5.34 2.40
C GLU A 84 8.48 5.00 3.58
N ASP A 85 9.50 5.81 3.86
CA ASP A 85 10.51 5.52 4.88
C ASP A 85 9.83 5.22 6.24
N ASP A 86 10.35 4.23 6.94
CA ASP A 86 9.86 3.70 8.23
C ASP A 86 8.43 3.14 8.28
N SER A 87 7.64 3.19 7.19
CA SER A 87 6.26 2.68 7.18
C SER A 87 6.20 1.18 7.55
N SER A 88 7.17 0.39 7.09
CA SER A 88 7.30 -1.03 7.42
C SER A 88 7.59 -1.28 8.91
N ALA A 89 8.37 -0.42 9.56
CA ALA A 89 8.67 -0.53 10.99
C ALA A 89 7.44 -0.15 11.82
N GLN A 90 6.80 0.97 11.47
CA GLN A 90 5.56 1.45 12.08
C GLN A 90 4.42 0.42 11.93
N ALA A 91 4.29 -0.23 10.77
CA ALA A 91 3.31 -1.30 10.57
C ALA A 91 3.56 -2.50 11.49
N GLN A 92 4.83 -2.83 11.77
CA GLN A 92 5.19 -3.90 12.70
C GLN A 92 4.88 -3.54 14.15
N GLU A 93 5.07 -2.29 14.54
CA GLU A 93 4.72 -1.80 15.88
C GLU A 93 3.21 -1.96 16.15
N ARG A 94 2.35 -1.68 15.16
CA ARG A 94 0.89 -1.85 15.30
C ARG A 94 0.46 -3.25 15.72
N ILE A 95 1.23 -4.27 15.35
CA ILE A 95 0.91 -5.67 15.67
C ILE A 95 1.76 -6.24 16.82
N PHE A 96 2.57 -5.44 17.51
CA PHE A 96 3.50 -5.93 18.52
C PHE A 96 2.78 -6.60 19.71
N HIS A 97 1.60 -6.09 20.06
CA HIS A 97 0.72 -6.63 21.10
C HIS A 97 0.18 -8.04 20.79
N LEU A 98 0.20 -8.46 19.51
CA LEU A 98 -0.28 -9.79 19.13
C LEU A 98 0.73 -10.89 19.50
N PRO A 99 0.29 -12.11 19.81
CA PRO A 99 1.18 -13.26 20.02
C PRO A 99 2.08 -13.54 18.81
N TYR A 100 3.28 -14.09 19.05
CA TYR A 100 4.29 -14.34 18.02
C TYR A 100 3.75 -15.07 16.77
N LYS A 101 2.97 -16.16 16.97
CA LYS A 101 2.38 -16.92 15.85
C LYS A 101 1.43 -16.08 15.00
N GLN A 102 0.68 -15.16 15.62
CA GLN A 102 -0.23 -14.26 14.90
C GLN A 102 0.55 -13.18 14.14
N ARG A 103 1.63 -12.64 14.72
CA ARG A 103 2.53 -11.71 14.00
C ARG A 103 3.16 -12.36 12.77
N GLN A 104 3.60 -13.62 12.89
CA GLN A 104 4.09 -14.39 11.74
C GLN A 104 3.01 -14.60 10.67
N LYS A 105 1.76 -14.84 11.07
CA LYS A 105 0.64 -14.96 10.14
C LYS A 105 0.38 -13.64 9.41
N ALA A 106 0.38 -12.51 10.13
CA ALA A 106 0.22 -11.16 9.59
C ALA A 106 1.28 -10.81 8.51
N ARG A 107 2.52 -11.26 8.72
CA ARG A 107 3.62 -11.14 7.73
C ARG A 107 3.38 -11.94 6.45
N LYS A 108 2.69 -13.07 6.55
CA LYS A 108 2.48 -14.01 5.43
C LYS A 108 1.23 -13.70 4.61
N ASN A 109 0.17 -13.20 5.26
CA ASN A 109 -1.14 -13.01 4.64
C ASN A 109 -1.41 -11.59 4.12
N GLY A 110 -0.43 -10.68 4.17
CA GLY A 110 -0.55 -9.34 3.60
C GLY A 110 -1.07 -8.26 4.55
N ILE A 111 -1.36 -8.59 5.82
CA ILE A 111 -1.85 -7.61 6.79
C ILE A 111 -0.82 -6.51 7.02
N LEU A 112 0.47 -6.85 7.14
CA LEU A 112 1.51 -5.83 7.34
C LEU A 112 1.64 -4.86 6.17
N ASP A 113 1.57 -5.38 4.94
CA ASP A 113 1.63 -4.55 3.73
C ASP A 113 0.45 -3.54 3.72
N SER A 114 -0.76 -4.00 4.08
CA SER A 114 -1.92 -3.10 4.17
C SER A 114 -1.88 -2.14 5.36
N LEU A 115 -1.21 -2.50 6.46
CA LEU A 115 -0.96 -1.56 7.56
C LEU A 115 0.04 -0.48 7.17
N ALA A 116 1.06 -0.80 6.36
CA ALA A 116 1.94 0.20 5.76
C ALA A 116 1.13 1.14 4.84
N ALA A 117 0.23 0.60 4.01
CA ALA A 117 -0.68 1.42 3.21
C ALA A 117 -1.58 2.36 4.04
N CYS A 118 -2.03 1.93 5.23
CA CYS A 118 -2.76 2.81 6.15
C CYS A 118 -1.88 3.97 6.61
N ILE A 119 -0.65 3.70 7.05
CA ILE A 119 0.31 4.71 7.49
C ILE A 119 0.58 5.74 6.39
N LEU A 120 0.76 5.29 5.14
CA LEU A 120 0.97 6.18 4.00
C LEU A 120 -0.24 7.10 3.76
N LEU A 121 -1.44 6.55 3.91
CA LEU A 121 -2.68 7.31 3.73
C LEU A 121 -2.92 8.29 4.89
N GLU A 122 -2.58 7.92 6.12
CA GLU A 122 -2.58 8.81 7.30
C GLU A 122 -1.62 9.97 7.09
N ARG A 123 -0.37 9.69 6.67
CA ARG A 123 0.64 10.72 6.35
C ARG A 123 0.14 11.71 5.31
N TYR A 124 -0.52 11.23 4.25
CA TYR A 124 -1.08 12.09 3.21
C TYR A 124 -2.23 12.97 3.73
N LEU A 125 -3.11 12.41 4.56
CA LEU A 125 -4.28 13.11 5.08
C LEU A 125 -3.97 14.00 6.29
N GLY A 126 -2.77 13.88 6.88
CA GLY A 126 -2.38 14.60 8.10
C GLY A 126 -3.11 14.09 9.35
N LEU A 127 -3.38 12.78 9.40
CA LEU A 127 -4.06 12.08 10.49
C LEU A 127 -3.08 11.35 11.42
#